data_AF-A0A947VTC5-F1
#
_entry.id   AF-A0A947VTC5-F1
#
_cell.length_a   1.000
_cell.length_b   1.000
_cell.length_c   1.000
_cell.angle_alpha   90.00
_cell.angle_beta   90.00
_cell.angle_gamma   90.00
#
_symmetry.space_group_name_H-M   'P 1'
#
loop_
_entity.id
_entity.type
_entity.pdbx_description
1 polymer ?
#
loop_
_entity_poly.entity_id
_entity_poly.type
_entity_poly.pdbx_seq_one_letter_code
_entity_poly.pdbx_strand_id
1 'polypeptide(L)' 'MRRQTVKGAYKGLFSLRIGDYRVIYTIAQKSVLVLRISHRKDVYDY' A
#
# COMPACT_ATOMS: atom_id res chain seq x y z
N MET A 1 12.00 9.28 -0.47
CA MET A 1 11.14 8.23 0.09
C MET A 1 10.02 8.90 0.89
N ARG A 2 8.78 8.94 0.40
CA ARG A 2 7.67 9.67 1.07
C ARG A 2 6.71 8.65 1.67
N ARG A 3 6.72 8.49 3.00
CA ARG A 3 5.71 7.67 3.70
C ARG A 3 4.43 8.47 3.76
N GLN A 4 3.38 8.01 3.10
CA GLN A 4 2.07 8.64 3.17
C GLN A 4 1.12 7.69 3.89
N THR A 5 0.62 8.14 5.03
CA THR A 5 -0.43 7.43 5.77
C THR A 5 -1.75 7.59 5.02
N VAL A 6 -2.45 6.48 4.81
CA VAL A 6 -3.75 6.49 4.15
C VAL A 6 -4.80 7.00 5.16
N LYS A 7 -5.65 7.96 4.76
CA LYS A 7 -6.76 8.47 5.60
C LYS A 7 -7.97 7.53 5.49
N GLY A 8 -8.88 7.57 6.48
CA GLY A 8 -10.12 6.78 6.48
C GLY A 8 -9.96 5.36 7.03
N ALA A 9 -10.72 4.38 6.50
CA ALA A 9 -10.74 2.98 6.97
C ALA A 9 -9.39 2.24 6.93
N TYR A 10 -8.37 2.85 6.30
CA TYR A 10 -7.02 2.31 6.12
C TYR A 10 -5.99 3.03 7.01
N LYS A 11 -6.44 3.71 8.06
CA LYS A 11 -5.57 4.42 9.01
C LYS A 11 -4.58 3.43 9.63
N GLY A 12 -3.28 3.66 9.40
CA GLY A 12 -2.19 2.77 9.84
C GLY A 12 -1.59 1.89 8.74
N LEU A 13 -2.15 1.91 7.52
CA LEU A 13 -1.53 1.27 6.36
C LEU A 13 -0.51 2.16 5.67
N PHE A 14 0.50 1.52 5.11
CA PHE A 14 1.56 2.13 4.31
C PHE A 14 1.39 1.77 2.84
N SER A 15 1.78 2.71 1.97
CA SER A 15 1.92 2.46 0.54
C SER A 15 3.39 2.57 0.13
N LEU A 16 3.91 1.53 -0.54
CA LEU A 16 5.22 1.51 -1.16
C LEU A 16 5.07 1.50 -2.67
N ARG A 17 5.81 2.36 -3.36
CA ARG A 17 5.89 2.37 -4.82
C ARG A 17 7.15 1.63 -5.27
N ILE A 18 6.96 0.67 -6.16
CA ILE A 18 8.04 -0.08 -6.81
C ILE A 18 7.76 -0.06 -8.31
N GLY A 19 8.52 0.74 -9.06
CA GLY A 19 8.24 1.00 -10.48
C GLY A 19 6.82 1.53 -10.69
N ASP A 20 6.04 0.78 -11.48
CA ASP A 20 4.63 1.05 -11.77
C ASP A 20 3.65 0.33 -10.84
N TYR A 21 4.12 -0.39 -9.82
CA TYR A 21 3.28 -1.06 -8.85
C TYR A 21 3.16 -0.26 -7.55
N ARG A 22 2.01 -0.38 -6.90
CA ARG A 22 1.78 0.04 -5.53
C ARG A 22 1.51 -1.18 -4.65
N VAL A 23 2.22 -1.23 -3.53
CA VAL A 23 2.04 -2.24 -2.48
C VAL A 23 1.39 -1.55 -1.29
N ILE A 24 0.24 -2.04 -0.86
CA ILE A 24 -0.41 -1.64 0.38
C ILE A 24 -0.08 -2.68 1.44
N TYR A 25 0.47 -2.24 2.56
CA TYR A 25 0.95 -3.13 3.61
C TYR A 25 0.83 -2.52 4.99
N THR A 26 0.97 -3.36 6.01
CA THR A 26 1.17 -2.96 7.41
C THR A 26 2.34 -3.73 8.02
N ILE A 27 2.91 -3.18 9.09
CA ILE A 27 3.99 -3.80 9.85
C ILE A 27 3.40 -4.29 11.17
N ALA A 28 3.55 -5.58 11.46
CA ALA A 28 3.09 -6.20 12.69
C ALA A 28 4.25 -6.90 13.38
N GLN A 29 4.68 -6.39 14.54
CA GLN A 29 5.77 -6.90 15.36
C GLN A 29 7.05 -7.22 14.56
N LYS A 30 7.23 -8.46 14.09
CA LYS A 30 8.39 -8.94 13.32
C LYS A 30 8.04 -9.34 11.88
N SER A 31 6.88 -8.95 11.39
CA SER A 31 6.34 -9.36 10.10
C SER A 31 5.75 -8.18 9.33
N VAL A 32 5.64 -8.35 8.01
CA VAL A 32 4.98 -7.42 7.12
C VAL A 32 3.80 -8.13 6.49
N LEU A 33 2.59 -7.58 6.68
CA LEU A 33 1.39 -8.08 6.03
C LEU A 33 1.13 -7.25 4.78
N VAL A 34 1.22 -7.90 3.61
CA VAL A 34 0.88 -7.29 2.32
C VAL A 34 -0.60 -7.55 2.05
N LEU A 35 -1.36 -6.47 1.87
CA LEU A 35 -2.81 -6.53 1.67
C LEU A 35 -3.19 -6.50 0.20
N ARG A 36 -2.41 -5.77 -0.62
CA ARG A 36 -2.63 -5.66 -2.05
C ARG A 36 -1.34 -5.28 -2.77
N ILE A 37 -1.13 -5.89 -3.93
CA ILE A 37 -0.18 -5.45 -4.94
C ILE A 37 -1.01 -5.15 -6.18
N SER A 38 -0.93 -3.94 -6.69
CA SER A 38 -1.63 -3.57 -7.92
C SER A 38 -0.76 -2.67 -8.77
N HIS A 39 -0.93 -2.77 -10.08
CA HIS A 39 -0.33 -1.84 -11.01
C HIS A 39 -1.00 -0.46 -10.87
N ARG A 40 -0.28 0.60 -11.25
CA ARG A 40 -0.70 2.00 -11.10
C ARG A 40 -1.98 2.31 -11.88
N LYS A 41 -2.16 1.66 -13.03
CA LYS A 41 -3.27 1.93 -13.96
C LYS A 41 -4.54 1.19 -13.52
N ASP A 42 -4.37 0.00 -12.97
CA ASP A 42 -5.42 -0.91 -12.50
C ASP A 42 -6.10 -0.46 -11.19
N VAL A 43 -5.85 0.79 -10.76
CA VAL A 43 -6.53 1.39 -9.59
C VAL A 43 -7.96 1.84 -9.92
N TYR A 44 -8.31 1.94 -11.21
CA TYR A 44 -9.62 2.40 -11.68
C TYR A 44 -10.32 1.46 -12.67
N ASP A 45 -9.79 0.27 -12.92
CA ASP A 45 -10.48 -0.69 -13.80
C ASP A 45 -11.53 -1.44 -12.97
N TYR A 46 -12.78 -0.97 -13.04
CA TYR A 46 -14.00 -1.67 -12.59
C TYR A 46 -14.49 -2.62 -13.68
#